data_AF-A0A2D7ARH7-F1
#
_entry.id   AF-A0A2D7ARH7-F1
#
_cell.length_a   1.000
_cell.length_b   1.000
_cell.length_c   1.000
_cell.angle_alpha   90.00
_cell.angle_beta   90.00
_cell.angle_gamma   90.00
#
_symmetry.space_group_name_H-M   'P 1'
#
loop_
_entity.id
_entity.type
_entity.pdbx_description
1 polymer ?
#
loop_
_entity_poly.entity_id
_entity_poly.type
_entity_poly.pdbx_seq_one_letter_code
_entity_poly.pdbx_strand_id
1 'polypeptide(L)'
;MVKKSTNFVIEMDLDSINEHSPWWARVFAMILGIIVLGSIANLFYLEIFGINGINHYSFGNEPENPGDYPENGTEEEQRNYNWSLQEWDDYQSYLTMTDELEDSSVTEVTQIFAILTVIIGVPAIVMFWTQHQKMMQIGIAFGATKIIGDVWTSYISSEIVANYMDSIPGGGDYSWIAKTSVFTSSMCGIFFIALTIVLTNLYHSKQQIPESGFHLNIKEPSTSSPIHGNDDVKY
;
A
#
# COMPACT_ATOMS: atom_id res chain seq x y z
N MET A 1 -22.14 -58.92 -4.16
CA MET A 1 -21.77 -57.58 -4.69
C MET A 1 -20.99 -56.84 -3.62
N VAL A 2 -19.77 -56.40 -3.89
CA VAL A 2 -19.00 -55.56 -2.95
C VAL A 2 -19.35 -54.09 -3.22
N LYS A 3 -19.83 -53.37 -2.21
CA LYS A 3 -20.16 -51.94 -2.31
C LYS A 3 -18.86 -51.14 -2.27
N LYS A 4 -18.29 -50.81 -3.44
CA LYS A 4 -16.99 -50.14 -3.57
C LYS A 4 -17.01 -48.78 -2.86
N SER A 5 -15.89 -48.42 -2.23
CA SER A 5 -15.75 -47.22 -1.37
C SER A 5 -16.22 -45.94 -2.06
N THR A 6 -17.18 -45.26 -1.42
CA THR A 6 -17.56 -43.87 -1.71
C THR A 6 -16.89 -42.87 -0.75
N ASN A 7 -16.48 -43.32 0.45
CA ASN A 7 -15.99 -42.42 1.50
C ASN A 7 -14.63 -41.80 1.14
N PHE A 8 -13.70 -42.62 0.64
CA PHE A 8 -12.35 -42.18 0.25
C PHE A 8 -12.36 -41.07 -0.82
N VAL A 9 -13.39 -41.04 -1.67
CA VAL A 9 -13.55 -40.01 -2.71
C VAL A 9 -14.05 -38.68 -2.13
N ILE A 10 -14.77 -38.71 -1.00
CA ILE A 10 -15.38 -37.53 -0.37
C ILE A 10 -14.39 -36.86 0.61
N GLU A 11 -13.59 -37.65 1.34
CA GLU A 11 -12.53 -37.10 2.21
C GLU A 11 -11.46 -36.36 1.37
N MET A 12 -10.99 -36.99 0.30
CA MET A 12 -9.93 -36.42 -0.57
C MET A 12 -10.37 -35.14 -1.31
N ASP A 13 -11.67 -34.94 -1.53
CA ASP A 13 -12.23 -33.73 -2.16
C ASP A 13 -12.26 -32.56 -1.17
N LEU A 14 -12.74 -32.80 0.06
CA LEU A 14 -12.85 -31.78 1.12
C LEU A 14 -11.49 -31.22 1.56
N ASP A 15 -10.48 -32.08 1.72
CA ASP A 15 -9.12 -31.63 2.03
C ASP A 15 -8.54 -30.74 0.91
N SER A 16 -8.82 -31.07 -0.36
CA SER A 16 -8.35 -30.28 -1.51
C SER A 16 -8.99 -28.89 -1.57
N ILE A 17 -10.27 -28.76 -1.19
CA ILE A 17 -10.99 -27.47 -1.12
C ILE A 17 -10.37 -26.57 -0.03
N ASN A 18 -9.96 -27.17 1.09
CA ASN A 18 -9.31 -26.46 2.19
C ASN A 18 -7.79 -26.27 1.97
N GLU A 19 -7.20 -26.89 0.93
CA GLU A 19 -5.79 -26.74 0.59
C GLU A 19 -5.50 -25.40 -0.14
N HIS A 20 -5.94 -24.29 0.44
CA HIS A 20 -5.71 -22.94 -0.07
C HIS A 20 -4.25 -22.69 -0.46
N SER A 21 -4.02 -22.47 -1.75
CA SER A 21 -2.68 -22.26 -2.32
C SER A 21 -1.98 -21.04 -1.70
N PRO A 22 -0.67 -21.11 -1.40
CA PRO A 22 0.08 -20.00 -0.78
C PRO A 22 0.28 -18.80 -1.71
N TRP A 23 -0.19 -18.87 -2.96
CA TRP A 23 0.08 -17.83 -3.96
C TRP A 23 -0.50 -16.47 -3.60
N TRP A 24 -1.67 -16.38 -2.96
CA TRP A 24 -2.27 -15.10 -2.56
C TRP A 24 -1.39 -14.34 -1.56
N ALA A 25 -0.84 -15.01 -0.53
CA ALA A 25 0.12 -14.39 0.39
C ALA A 25 1.40 -13.93 -0.32
N ARG A 26 1.89 -14.69 -1.31
CA ARG A 26 3.07 -14.32 -2.11
C ARG A 26 2.80 -13.13 -3.04
N VAL A 27 1.61 -13.04 -3.64
CA VAL A 27 1.18 -11.87 -4.43
C VAL A 27 1.07 -10.64 -3.54
N PHE A 28 0.48 -10.77 -2.35
CA PHE A 28 0.42 -9.68 -1.38
C PHE A 28 1.82 -9.22 -0.92
N ALA A 29 2.75 -10.17 -0.71
CA ALA A 29 4.15 -9.87 -0.43
C ALA A 29 4.88 -9.18 -1.60
N MET A 30 4.54 -9.49 -2.87
CA MET A 30 5.08 -8.76 -4.04
C MET A 30 4.51 -7.34 -4.14
N ILE A 31 3.21 -7.14 -3.86
CA ILE A 31 2.59 -5.80 -3.80
C ILE A 31 3.25 -4.97 -2.67
N LEU A 32 3.45 -5.56 -1.49
CA LEU A 32 4.23 -4.96 -0.42
C LEU A 32 5.66 -4.59 -0.84
N GLY A 33 6.33 -5.46 -1.60
CA GLY A 33 7.64 -5.18 -2.18
C GLY A 33 7.65 -3.94 -3.07
N ILE A 34 6.64 -3.79 -3.94
CA ILE A 34 6.47 -2.61 -4.81
C ILE A 34 6.23 -1.35 -3.96
N ILE A 35 5.38 -1.41 -2.93
CA ILE A 35 5.12 -0.27 -2.03
C ILE A 35 6.39 0.16 -1.28
N VAL A 36 7.15 -0.79 -0.73
CA VAL A 36 8.40 -0.51 -0.01
C VAL A 36 9.48 0.06 -0.94
N LEU A 37 9.60 -0.47 -2.17
CA LEU A 37 10.49 0.11 -3.20
C LEU A 37 10.06 1.53 -3.59
N GLY A 38 8.75 1.80 -3.68
CA GLY A 38 8.21 3.13 -3.87
C GLY A 38 8.58 4.10 -2.74
N SER A 39 8.51 3.66 -1.48
CA SER A 39 8.96 4.47 -0.33
C SER A 39 10.47 4.75 -0.35
N ILE A 40 11.30 3.79 -0.79
CA ILE A 40 12.74 4.00 -0.97
C ILE A 40 13.01 5.00 -2.09
N ALA A 41 12.33 4.87 -3.23
CA ALA A 41 12.45 5.81 -4.34
C ALA A 41 12.00 7.23 -3.94
N ASN A 42 10.93 7.34 -3.15
CA ASN A 42 10.42 8.62 -2.64
C ASN A 42 11.40 9.31 -1.68
N LEU A 43 12.11 8.56 -0.84
CA LEU A 43 13.19 9.11 0.01
C LEU A 43 14.30 9.72 -0.83
N PHE A 44 14.81 9.01 -1.83
CA PHE A 44 15.83 9.54 -2.74
C PHE A 44 15.32 10.70 -3.61
N TYR A 45 14.04 10.68 -4.01
CA TYR A 45 13.45 11.77 -4.79
C TYR A 45 13.41 13.09 -3.99
N LEU A 46 12.86 13.06 -2.77
CA LEU A 46 12.80 14.24 -1.90
C LEU A 46 14.20 14.73 -1.48
N GLU A 47 15.17 13.83 -1.28
CA GLU A 47 16.55 14.20 -0.94
C GLU A 47 17.30 14.87 -2.11
N ILE A 48 17.01 14.46 -3.36
CA ILE A 48 17.75 14.95 -4.56
C ILE A 48 17.06 16.17 -5.19
N PHE A 49 15.73 16.26 -5.14
CA PHE A 49 14.94 17.28 -5.83
C PHE A 49 14.10 18.15 -4.89
N GLY A 50 14.12 17.91 -3.57
CA GLY A 50 13.29 18.61 -2.61
C GLY A 50 11.79 18.37 -2.81
N ILE A 51 10.97 19.23 -2.19
CA ILE A 51 9.52 19.24 -2.44
C ILE A 51 9.15 19.89 -3.79
N ASN A 52 10.06 20.72 -4.34
CA ASN A 52 10.00 21.28 -5.69
C ASN A 52 9.96 20.19 -6.78
N GLY A 53 10.75 19.13 -6.62
CA GLY A 53 10.76 18.01 -7.54
C GLY A 53 11.29 18.34 -8.94
N ILE A 54 10.73 17.67 -9.95
CA ILE A 54 10.85 18.03 -11.36
C ILE A 54 9.47 18.49 -11.85
N ASN A 55 9.35 19.77 -12.17
CA ASN A 55 8.12 20.44 -12.62
C ASN A 55 8.34 21.14 -13.99
N HIS A 56 7.37 21.96 -14.42
CA HIS A 56 7.45 22.70 -15.69
C HIS A 56 8.57 23.76 -15.71
N TYR A 57 8.77 24.46 -14.57
CA TYR A 57 9.73 25.55 -14.43
C TYR A 57 11.18 25.08 -14.14
N SER A 58 11.36 23.78 -13.85
CA SER A 58 12.66 23.18 -13.53
C SER A 58 13.70 23.33 -14.63
N PHE A 59 14.98 23.28 -14.25
CA PHE A 59 16.14 23.31 -15.15
C PHE A 59 16.29 24.61 -15.97
N GLY A 60 15.88 25.76 -15.41
CA GLY A 60 16.02 27.06 -16.04
C GLY A 60 14.95 27.37 -17.09
N ASN A 61 13.76 26.78 -16.93
CA ASN A 61 12.55 27.17 -17.66
C ASN A 61 11.66 28.09 -16.80
N GLU A 62 12.29 28.84 -15.90
CA GLU A 62 11.65 29.83 -15.02
C GLU A 62 11.32 31.08 -15.86
N PRO A 63 10.07 31.58 -15.86
CA PRO A 63 9.71 32.77 -16.63
C PRO A 63 10.39 34.02 -16.05
N GLU A 64 10.80 34.94 -16.94
CA GLU A 64 11.32 36.24 -16.53
C GLU A 64 10.17 37.18 -16.11
N ASN A 65 10.43 38.05 -15.12
CA ASN A 65 9.46 39.06 -14.69
C ASN A 65 9.24 40.08 -15.83
N PRO A 66 7.99 40.31 -16.29
CA PRO A 66 7.71 41.18 -17.45
C PRO A 66 7.92 42.67 -17.20
N GLY A 67 8.13 43.10 -15.94
CA GLY A 67 8.36 44.49 -15.58
C GLY A 67 7.09 45.35 -15.55
N ASP A 68 7.24 46.63 -15.89
CA ASP A 68 6.13 47.59 -15.94
C ASP A 68 5.34 47.49 -17.26
N TYR A 69 4.02 47.68 -17.21
CA TYR A 69 3.16 47.62 -18.40
C TYR A 69 3.56 48.67 -19.47
N PRO A 70 3.71 48.29 -20.76
CA PRO A 70 4.10 49.22 -21.81
C PRO A 70 2.93 50.12 -22.24
N GLU A 71 2.65 51.18 -21.46
CA GLU A 71 1.57 52.16 -21.70
C GLU A 71 1.56 52.75 -23.13
N ASN A 72 2.75 52.97 -23.69
CA ASN A 72 2.96 53.54 -25.03
C ASN A 72 3.45 52.51 -26.06
N GLY A 73 3.35 51.21 -25.73
CA GLY A 73 3.73 50.11 -26.63
C GLY A 73 2.69 49.85 -27.73
N THR A 74 3.08 49.00 -28.68
CA THR A 74 2.21 48.47 -29.74
C THR A 74 1.23 47.42 -29.19
N GLU A 75 0.19 47.09 -29.97
CA GLU A 75 -0.75 45.99 -29.68
C GLU A 75 -0.09 44.61 -29.62
N GLU A 76 1.16 44.48 -30.11
CA GLU A 76 1.96 43.26 -30.03
C GLU A 76 2.76 43.22 -28.73
N GLU A 77 3.45 44.31 -28.38
CA GLU A 77 4.17 44.43 -27.09
C GLU A 77 3.22 44.32 -25.89
N GLN A 78 2.05 44.96 -25.93
CA GLN A 78 1.04 44.86 -24.86
C GLN A 78 0.44 43.45 -24.75
N ARG A 79 0.34 42.71 -25.86
CA ARG A 79 -0.14 41.32 -25.87
C ARG A 79 0.90 40.35 -25.33
N ASN A 80 2.16 40.54 -25.71
CA ASN A 80 3.27 39.74 -25.22
C ASN A 80 3.48 39.98 -23.72
N TYR A 81 3.38 41.23 -23.25
CA TYR A 81 3.37 41.55 -21.82
C TYR A 81 2.28 40.79 -21.06
N ASN A 82 1.03 40.80 -21.57
CA ASN A 82 -0.08 40.09 -20.92
C ASN A 82 0.12 38.57 -20.88
N TRP A 83 0.80 37.98 -21.87
CA TRP A 83 1.16 36.56 -21.89
C TRP A 83 2.24 36.24 -20.84
N SER A 84 3.35 36.98 -20.85
CA SER A 84 4.44 36.79 -19.88
C SER A 84 4.04 37.13 -18.44
N LEU A 85 3.07 38.04 -18.23
CA LEU A 85 2.47 38.27 -16.92
C LEU A 85 1.68 37.05 -16.44
N GLN A 86 0.91 36.38 -17.32
CA GLN A 86 0.21 35.15 -16.94
C GLN A 86 1.21 34.04 -16.58
N GLU A 87 2.25 33.83 -17.38
CA GLU A 87 3.31 32.85 -17.09
C GLU A 87 4.04 33.14 -15.77
N TRP A 88 4.30 34.43 -15.49
CA TRP A 88 4.90 34.88 -14.24
C TRP A 88 3.98 34.68 -13.02
N ASP A 89 2.70 35.04 -13.13
CA ASP A 89 1.73 34.87 -12.04
C ASP A 89 1.48 33.38 -11.71
N ASP A 90 1.42 32.51 -12.73
CA ASP A 90 1.37 31.05 -12.53
C ASP A 90 2.64 30.52 -11.82
N TYR A 91 3.81 31.09 -12.13
CA TYR A 91 5.08 30.76 -11.45
C TYR A 91 5.13 31.28 -10.00
N GLN A 92 4.64 32.50 -9.73
CA GLN A 92 4.53 33.01 -8.35
C GLN A 92 3.55 32.18 -7.52
N SER A 93 2.43 31.74 -8.09
CA SER A 93 1.51 30.79 -7.45
C SER A 93 2.19 29.45 -7.13
N TYR A 94 3.01 28.93 -8.04
CA TYR A 94 3.79 27.71 -7.82
C TYR A 94 4.83 27.85 -6.69
N LEU A 95 5.58 28.97 -6.66
CA LEU A 95 6.53 29.25 -5.58
C LEU A 95 5.81 29.37 -4.23
N THR A 96 4.69 30.10 -4.18
CA THR A 96 3.87 30.23 -2.96
C THR A 96 3.44 28.86 -2.41
N MET A 97 2.93 27.96 -3.28
CA MET A 97 2.58 26.59 -2.90
C MET A 97 3.77 25.81 -2.33
N THR A 98 4.95 26.03 -2.90
CA THR A 98 6.18 25.34 -2.52
C THR A 98 6.67 25.78 -1.14
N ASP A 99 6.71 27.10 -0.91
CA ASP A 99 7.10 27.69 0.37
C ASP A 99 6.11 27.26 1.48
N GLU A 100 4.79 27.29 1.20
CA GLU A 100 3.77 26.76 2.12
C GLU A 100 3.98 25.26 2.42
N LEU A 101 4.34 24.45 1.43
CA LEU A 101 4.63 23.02 1.62
C LEU A 101 5.91 22.77 2.43
N GLU A 102 6.94 23.59 2.29
CA GLU A 102 8.18 23.50 3.07
C GLU A 102 7.94 23.90 4.54
N ASP A 103 7.34 25.07 4.78
CA ASP A 103 6.96 25.56 6.12
C ASP A 103 6.02 24.58 6.85
N SER A 104 5.14 23.89 6.12
CA SER A 104 4.20 22.91 6.68
C SER A 104 4.85 21.60 7.18
N SER A 105 6.16 21.43 7.00
CA SER A 105 6.92 20.22 7.39
C SER A 105 6.48 18.92 6.70
N VAL A 106 5.75 19.00 5.58
CA VAL A 106 5.28 17.84 4.79
C VAL A 106 6.45 16.94 4.37
N THR A 107 7.61 17.51 4.04
CA THR A 107 8.83 16.77 3.68
C THR A 107 9.30 15.88 4.82
N GLU A 108 9.45 16.43 6.03
CA GLU A 108 9.92 15.68 7.22
C GLU A 108 8.97 14.53 7.58
N VAL A 109 7.67 14.82 7.64
CA VAL A 109 6.61 13.83 7.88
C VAL A 109 6.73 12.68 6.86
N THR A 110 6.82 13.02 5.57
CA THR A 110 6.83 12.04 4.48
C THR A 110 8.10 11.19 4.51
N GLN A 111 9.25 11.77 4.84
CA GLN A 111 10.50 11.03 5.03
C GLN A 111 10.43 10.10 6.26
N ILE A 112 9.92 10.57 7.41
CA ILE A 112 9.74 9.76 8.62
C ILE A 112 8.84 8.54 8.34
N PHE A 113 7.67 8.75 7.72
CA PHE A 113 6.75 7.65 7.42
C PHE A 113 7.26 6.73 6.31
N ALA A 114 8.05 7.21 5.34
CA ALA A 114 8.74 6.35 4.38
C ALA A 114 9.81 5.47 5.05
N ILE A 115 10.62 6.02 5.98
CA ILE A 115 11.59 5.24 6.76
C ILE A 115 10.89 4.16 7.60
N LEU A 116 9.81 4.52 8.31
CA LEU A 116 9.00 3.55 9.08
C LEU A 116 8.39 2.47 8.18
N THR A 117 7.92 2.85 6.98
CA THR A 117 7.38 1.92 5.98
C THR A 117 8.43 0.92 5.53
N VAL A 118 9.70 1.31 5.34
CA VAL A 118 10.80 0.38 5.02
C VAL A 118 11.12 -0.54 6.20
N ILE A 119 11.25 0.01 7.40
CA ILE A 119 11.62 -0.73 8.64
C ILE A 119 10.58 -1.81 8.97
N ILE A 120 9.28 -1.53 8.81
CA ILE A 120 8.20 -2.48 9.10
C ILE A 120 7.89 -3.36 7.87
N GLY A 121 7.99 -2.79 6.67
CA GLY A 121 7.62 -3.43 5.41
C GLY A 121 8.54 -4.57 4.98
N VAL A 122 9.86 -4.43 5.14
CA VAL A 122 10.80 -5.52 4.80
C VAL A 122 10.52 -6.78 5.65
N PRO A 123 10.37 -6.69 6.99
CA PRO A 123 9.84 -7.79 7.80
C PRO A 123 8.45 -8.28 7.37
N ALA A 124 7.51 -7.39 7.03
CA ALA A 124 6.17 -7.79 6.60
C ALA A 124 6.19 -8.65 5.33
N ILE A 125 6.96 -8.25 4.31
CA ILE A 125 7.18 -9.02 3.07
C ILE A 125 7.64 -10.45 3.39
N VAL A 126 8.67 -10.59 4.25
CA VAL A 126 9.19 -11.91 4.65
C VAL A 126 8.14 -12.72 5.38
N MET A 127 7.38 -12.12 6.30
CA MET A 127 6.36 -12.80 7.10
C MET A 127 5.17 -13.29 6.25
N PHE A 128 4.73 -12.51 5.25
CA PHE A 128 3.72 -12.95 4.29
C PHE A 128 4.25 -14.01 3.31
N TRP A 129 5.47 -13.84 2.78
CA TRP A 129 6.08 -14.79 1.85
C TRP A 129 6.29 -16.19 2.47
N THR A 130 6.65 -16.22 3.77
CA THR A 130 6.82 -17.44 4.56
C THR A 130 5.56 -17.90 5.30
N GLN A 131 4.47 -17.14 5.23
CA GLN A 131 3.18 -17.41 5.91
C GLN A 131 3.34 -17.63 7.44
N HIS A 132 4.28 -16.92 8.04
CA HIS A 132 4.63 -17.09 9.44
C HIS A 132 3.53 -16.57 10.37
N GLN A 133 3.34 -17.22 11.53
CA GLN A 133 2.32 -16.92 12.56
C GLN A 133 2.19 -15.43 12.94
N LYS A 134 3.25 -14.61 12.77
CA LYS A 134 3.23 -13.17 13.07
C LYS A 134 2.79 -12.26 11.90
N MET A 135 2.43 -12.80 10.73
CA MET A 135 2.03 -12.01 9.55
C MET A 135 0.91 -11.00 9.84
N MET A 136 -0.07 -11.36 10.68
CA MET A 136 -1.15 -10.46 11.07
C MET A 136 -0.65 -9.24 11.86
N GLN A 137 0.20 -9.48 12.86
CA GLN A 137 0.69 -8.44 13.76
C GLN A 137 1.50 -7.40 12.98
N ILE A 138 2.39 -7.87 12.09
CA ILE A 138 3.26 -6.98 11.32
C ILE A 138 2.57 -6.37 10.09
N GLY A 139 1.60 -7.07 9.50
CA GLY A 139 0.74 -6.53 8.45
C GLY A 139 -0.17 -5.42 8.99
N ILE A 140 -0.80 -5.61 10.16
CA ILE A 140 -1.60 -4.56 10.81
C ILE A 140 -0.71 -3.38 11.20
N ALA A 141 0.51 -3.63 11.71
CA ALA A 141 1.47 -2.56 11.99
C ALA A 141 1.83 -1.77 10.72
N PHE A 142 2.19 -2.44 9.62
CA PHE A 142 2.48 -1.80 8.34
C PHE A 142 1.29 -0.99 7.82
N GLY A 143 0.10 -1.58 7.83
CA GLY A 143 -1.14 -0.93 7.41
C GLY A 143 -1.48 0.30 8.24
N ALA A 144 -1.32 0.23 9.57
CA ALA A 144 -1.52 1.36 10.45
C ALA A 144 -0.49 2.48 10.22
N THR A 145 0.80 2.14 10.07
CA THR A 145 1.86 3.11 9.71
C THR A 145 1.56 3.80 8.39
N LYS A 146 1.11 3.06 7.37
CA LYS A 146 0.72 3.62 6.06
C LYS A 146 -0.53 4.48 6.14
N ILE A 147 -1.59 4.07 6.84
CA ILE A 147 -2.78 4.92 7.08
C ILE A 147 -2.35 6.24 7.72
N ILE A 148 -1.62 6.18 8.84
CA ILE A 148 -1.29 7.37 9.62
C ILE A 148 -0.40 8.30 8.80
N GLY A 149 0.62 7.79 8.12
CA GLY A 149 1.49 8.59 7.27
C GLY A 149 0.76 9.21 6.08
N ASP A 150 0.07 8.40 5.29
CA ASP A 150 -0.58 8.86 4.06
C ASP A 150 -1.73 9.84 4.35
N VAL A 151 -2.50 9.59 5.43
CA VAL A 151 -3.58 10.50 5.86
C VAL A 151 -3.03 11.79 6.47
N TRP A 152 -1.94 11.75 7.24
CA TRP A 152 -1.34 12.95 7.84
C TRP A 152 -0.65 13.82 6.78
N THR A 153 0.11 13.22 5.85
CA THR A 153 0.69 13.94 4.70
C THR A 153 -0.43 14.54 3.83
N SER A 154 -1.48 13.80 3.48
CA SER A 154 -2.62 14.36 2.74
C SER A 154 -3.35 15.46 3.53
N TYR A 155 -3.51 15.32 4.85
CA TYR A 155 -4.21 16.32 5.67
C TYR A 155 -3.51 17.68 5.60
N ILE A 156 -2.18 17.71 5.67
CA ILE A 156 -1.42 18.97 5.57
C ILE A 156 -1.38 19.49 4.13
N SER A 157 -1.04 18.66 3.14
CA SER A 157 -0.82 19.14 1.76
C SER A 157 -2.10 19.41 0.97
N SER A 158 -3.25 18.82 1.36
CA SER A 158 -4.48 18.90 0.56
C SER A 158 -5.05 20.31 0.41
N GLU A 159 -4.93 21.17 1.42
CA GLU A 159 -5.42 22.55 1.35
C GLU A 159 -4.48 23.43 0.51
N ILE A 160 -3.17 23.36 0.77
CA ILE A 160 -2.11 24.08 0.04
C ILE A 160 -2.17 23.78 -1.47
N VAL A 161 -2.14 22.49 -1.84
CA VAL A 161 -2.20 22.08 -3.25
C VAL A 161 -3.55 22.45 -3.87
N ALA A 162 -4.65 22.39 -3.12
CA ALA A 162 -5.94 22.80 -3.66
C ALA A 162 -6.05 24.32 -3.88
N ASN A 163 -5.44 25.13 -3.02
CA ASN A 163 -5.40 26.59 -3.18
C ASN A 163 -4.58 26.99 -4.42
N TYR A 164 -3.43 26.33 -4.64
CA TYR A 164 -2.65 26.46 -5.87
C TYR A 164 -3.48 26.08 -7.11
N MET A 165 -4.16 24.93 -7.09
CA MET A 165 -5.01 24.51 -8.20
C MET A 165 -6.19 25.47 -8.42
N ASP A 166 -6.77 26.05 -7.37
CA ASP A 166 -7.82 27.06 -7.48
C ASP A 166 -7.29 28.43 -7.97
N SER A 167 -5.98 28.69 -7.91
CA SER A 167 -5.36 29.94 -8.37
C SER A 167 -4.97 29.96 -9.86
N ILE A 168 -4.55 28.83 -10.43
CA ILE A 168 -4.06 28.75 -11.81
C ILE A 168 -5.20 28.61 -12.85
N PRO A 169 -5.07 29.18 -14.07
CA PRO A 169 -6.09 29.10 -15.12
C PRO A 169 -6.49 27.66 -15.47
N GLY A 170 -7.72 27.29 -15.13
CA GLY A 170 -8.28 25.95 -15.39
C GLY A 170 -7.90 24.86 -14.38
N GLY A 171 -7.11 25.18 -13.34
CA GLY A 171 -6.79 24.22 -12.28
C GLY A 171 -7.96 23.93 -11.33
N GLY A 172 -8.88 24.88 -11.14
CA GLY A 172 -10.01 24.77 -10.21
C GLY A 172 -10.99 23.62 -10.53
N ASP A 173 -11.10 23.24 -11.81
CA ASP A 173 -11.87 22.04 -12.23
C ASP A 173 -11.29 20.72 -11.69
N TYR A 174 -10.07 20.76 -11.15
CA TYR A 174 -9.32 19.61 -10.63
C TYR A 174 -8.95 19.74 -9.13
N SER A 175 -9.13 20.90 -8.48
CA SER A 175 -8.75 21.10 -7.08
C SER A 175 -9.49 20.16 -6.11
N TRP A 176 -10.67 19.68 -6.49
CA TRP A 176 -11.41 18.64 -5.76
C TRP A 176 -10.62 17.33 -5.57
N ILE A 177 -9.66 17.02 -6.46
CA ILE A 177 -8.78 15.85 -6.34
C ILE A 177 -7.88 16.01 -5.11
N ALA A 178 -7.24 17.19 -4.95
CA ALA A 178 -6.46 17.52 -3.77
C ALA A 178 -7.35 17.50 -2.50
N LYS A 179 -8.51 18.16 -2.53
CA LYS A 179 -9.47 18.21 -1.40
C LYS A 179 -10.07 16.84 -1.02
N THR A 180 -10.06 15.83 -1.91
CA THR A 180 -10.52 14.45 -1.61
C THR A 180 -9.40 13.47 -1.26
N SER A 181 -8.12 13.87 -1.39
CA SER A 181 -6.96 13.00 -1.14
C SER A 181 -7.01 12.29 0.21
N VAL A 182 -7.27 13.01 1.32
CA VAL A 182 -7.39 12.50 2.70
C VAL A 182 -8.34 11.29 2.80
N PHE A 183 -9.48 11.34 2.10
CA PHE A 183 -10.44 10.23 2.06
C PHE A 183 -9.89 9.04 1.27
N THR A 184 -9.26 9.28 0.12
CA THR A 184 -8.66 8.19 -0.69
C THR A 184 -7.51 7.49 0.04
N SER A 185 -6.60 8.23 0.67
CA SER A 185 -5.53 7.71 1.53
C SER A 185 -6.08 6.83 2.66
N SER A 186 -7.14 7.31 3.33
CA SER A 186 -7.85 6.54 4.37
C SER A 186 -8.41 5.22 3.84
N MET A 187 -9.10 5.23 2.68
CA MET A 187 -9.69 4.03 2.09
C MET A 187 -8.62 3.00 1.68
N CYS A 188 -7.55 3.44 1.02
CA CYS A 188 -6.47 2.56 0.55
C CYS A 188 -5.86 1.74 1.69
N GLY A 189 -5.57 2.39 2.83
CA GLY A 189 -5.01 1.70 4.00
C GLY A 189 -6.03 0.81 4.73
N ILE A 190 -7.32 1.18 4.77
CA ILE A 190 -8.39 0.31 5.29
C ILE A 190 -8.50 -0.97 4.46
N PHE A 191 -8.47 -0.88 3.12
CA PHE A 191 -8.43 -2.05 2.24
C PHE A 191 -7.18 -2.92 2.51
N PHE A 192 -6.01 -2.31 2.73
CA PHE A 192 -4.80 -3.05 3.07
C PHE A 192 -4.92 -3.83 4.39
N ILE A 193 -5.49 -3.23 5.44
CA ILE A 193 -5.72 -3.92 6.73
C ILE A 193 -6.77 -5.03 6.56
N ALA A 194 -7.85 -4.80 5.81
CA ALA A 194 -8.85 -5.83 5.53
C ALA A 194 -8.23 -7.04 4.80
N LEU A 195 -7.40 -6.81 3.78
CA LEU A 195 -6.66 -7.86 3.08
C LEU A 195 -5.70 -8.61 4.02
N THR A 196 -4.98 -7.91 4.89
CA THR A 196 -4.12 -8.51 5.92
C THR A 196 -4.89 -9.48 6.83
N ILE A 197 -6.08 -9.09 7.29
CA ILE A 197 -6.93 -9.90 8.18
C ILE A 197 -7.47 -11.13 7.41
N VAL A 198 -8.00 -10.94 6.21
CA VAL A 198 -8.53 -12.02 5.36
C VAL A 198 -7.45 -13.04 5.03
N LEU A 199 -6.27 -12.59 4.56
CA LEU A 199 -5.15 -13.47 4.24
C LEU A 199 -4.62 -14.20 5.48
N THR A 200 -4.56 -13.54 6.65
CA THR A 200 -4.17 -14.23 7.89
C THR A 200 -5.13 -15.35 8.21
N ASN A 201 -6.44 -15.07 8.31
CA ASN A 201 -7.44 -16.06 8.71
C ASN A 201 -7.46 -17.28 7.77
N LEU A 202 -7.29 -17.03 6.47
CA LEU A 202 -7.25 -18.03 5.40
C LEU A 202 -6.04 -18.98 5.49
N TYR A 203 -4.94 -18.58 6.14
CA TYR A 203 -3.76 -19.45 6.35
C TYR A 203 -3.56 -19.90 7.81
N HIS A 204 -4.12 -19.19 8.79
CA HIS A 204 -4.05 -19.57 10.20
C HIS A 204 -4.95 -20.78 10.53
N SER A 205 -6.04 -20.97 9.78
CA SER A 205 -6.88 -22.18 9.85
C SER A 205 -6.07 -23.47 9.63
N LYS A 206 -5.11 -23.46 8.70
CA LYS A 206 -4.23 -24.60 8.41
C LYS A 206 -3.25 -24.95 9.54
N GLN A 207 -2.95 -24.01 10.43
CA GLN A 207 -2.08 -24.25 11.60
C GLN A 207 -2.86 -24.79 12.81
N GLN A 208 -4.20 -24.92 12.68
CA GLN A 208 -5.11 -25.40 13.73
C GLN A 208 -6.01 -26.53 13.23
N ILE A 209 -5.47 -27.44 12.41
CA ILE A 209 -6.11 -28.75 12.22
C ILE A 209 -6.12 -29.44 13.59
N PRO A 210 -7.29 -29.75 14.18
CA PRO A 210 -7.33 -30.45 15.46
C PRO A 210 -6.79 -31.87 15.27
N GLU A 211 -6.09 -32.42 16.27
CA GLU A 211 -5.77 -33.84 16.26
C GLU A 211 -7.07 -34.64 16.10
N SER A 212 -7.09 -35.51 15.10
CA SER A 212 -8.27 -36.31 14.76
C SER A 212 -8.72 -37.11 15.99
N GLY A 213 -9.98 -36.94 16.39
CA GLY A 213 -10.55 -37.57 17.60
C GLY A 213 -10.56 -39.10 17.59
N PHE A 214 -10.16 -39.72 16.48
CA PHE A 214 -9.87 -41.15 16.38
C PHE A 214 -8.52 -41.56 17.02
N HIS A 215 -7.64 -40.61 17.37
CA HIS A 215 -6.41 -40.83 18.14
C HIS A 215 -6.62 -40.79 19.66
N LEU A 216 -7.83 -41.11 20.12
CA LEU A 216 -8.05 -41.45 21.53
C LEU A 216 -7.17 -42.65 21.89
N ASN A 217 -6.14 -42.41 22.71
CA ASN A 217 -5.34 -43.45 23.34
C ASN A 217 -6.21 -44.22 24.36
N ILE A 218 -7.05 -45.12 23.86
CA ILE A 218 -7.77 -46.11 24.66
C ILE A 218 -6.70 -46.97 25.34
N LYS A 219 -6.49 -46.74 26.64
CA LYS A 219 -5.77 -47.71 27.47
C LYS A 219 -6.62 -48.98 27.52
N GLU A 220 -6.25 -49.98 26.73
CA GLU A 220 -6.87 -51.30 26.86
C GLU A 220 -6.75 -51.76 28.32
N PRO A 221 -7.84 -52.26 28.93
CA PRO A 221 -7.72 -52.98 30.19
C PRO A 221 -6.84 -54.22 29.96
N SER A 222 -5.97 -54.54 30.91
CA SER A 222 -4.86 -55.49 30.75
C SER A 222 -5.29 -56.97 30.75
N THR A 223 -6.28 -57.32 29.94
CA THR A 223 -6.93 -58.64 29.85
C THR A 223 -7.25 -59.05 28.42
N SER A 224 -6.53 -58.52 27.42
CA SER A 224 -6.48 -59.02 26.04
C SER A 224 -5.36 -60.07 25.91
N SER A 225 -5.71 -61.37 25.99
CA SER A 225 -4.75 -62.46 25.76
C SER A 225 -4.32 -62.53 24.28
N PRO A 226 -3.03 -62.83 23.98
CA PRO A 226 -2.55 -62.90 22.61
C PRO A 226 -3.05 -64.16 21.89
N ILE A 227 -4.09 -64.02 21.07
CA ILE A 227 -4.51 -65.07 20.14
C ILE A 227 -3.68 -64.93 18.85
N HIS A 228 -2.70 -65.82 18.69
CA HIS A 228 -1.99 -66.01 17.43
C HIS A 228 -2.97 -66.52 16.37
N GLY A 229 -3.23 -65.71 15.33
CA GLY A 229 -3.92 -66.12 14.11
C GLY A 229 -2.97 -66.01 12.93
N ASN A 230 -2.54 -67.14 12.39
CA ASN A 230 -1.63 -67.24 11.25
C ASN A 230 -2.42 -67.69 9.98
N ASP A 231 -1.86 -67.43 8.80
CA ASP A 231 -2.33 -67.95 7.47
C ASP A 231 -3.71 -67.42 7.01
N ASP A 232 -4.05 -67.21 5.72
CA ASP A 232 -3.34 -67.16 4.42
C ASP A 232 -4.15 -66.14 3.52
N VAL A 233 -3.92 -65.76 2.25
CA VAL A 233 -3.20 -66.30 1.07
C VAL A 233 -2.61 -65.12 0.27
N LYS A 234 -1.53 -65.34 -0.49
CA LYS A 234 -1.08 -64.43 -1.57
C LYS A 234 -1.44 -64.96 -2.97
N TYR A 235 -1.82 -64.04 -3.86
CA TYR A 235 -1.72 -64.16 -5.31
C TYR A 235 -1.09 -62.86 -5.86
#